data_AF-A0A6L5K3C0-F1
#
_entry.id   AF-A0A6L5K3C0-F1
#
_cell.length_a   1.000
_cell.length_b   1.000
_cell.length_c   1.000
_cell.angle_alpha   90.00
_cell.angle_beta   90.00
_cell.angle_gamma   90.00
#
_symmetry.space_group_name_H-M   'P 1'
#
loop_
_entity.id
_entity.type
_entity.pdbx_description
1 polymer ?
#
loop_
_entity_poly.entity_id
_entity_poly.type
_entity_poly.pdbx_seq_one_letter_code
_entity_poly.pdbx_strand_id
1 'polypeptide(L)'
;MTALGLFMGGKIYSFQTENPLTILAFFSDIGNGLIFILSKIFSFGQGNLKNATFEFGTAYIAGAGLLNYLVALDAFDIASGKKK
;
A
#
# COMPACT_ATOMS: atom_id res chain seq x y z
N MET A 1 -1.48 3.03 -9.10
CA MET A 1 -0.98 4.07 -8.19
C MET A 1 0.31 3.64 -7.49
N THR A 2 0.38 2.42 -6.93
CA THR A 2 1.56 1.88 -6.23
C THR A 2 2.88 1.96 -7.01
N ALA A 3 2.87 1.67 -8.32
CA ALA A 3 4.06 1.75 -9.17
C ALA A 3 4.64 3.18 -9.25
N LEU A 4 3.78 4.21 -9.32
CA LEU A 4 4.22 5.61 -9.28
C LEU A 4 4.79 5.96 -7.91
N GLY A 5 4.16 5.50 -6.83
CA GLY A 5 4.67 5.73 -5.49
C GLY A 5 6.05 5.09 -5.26
N LEU A 6 6.29 3.89 -5.83
CA LEU A 6 7.60 3.26 -5.83
C LEU A 6 8.63 4.05 -6.64
N PHE A 7 8.26 4.55 -7.83
CA PHE A 7 9.13 5.41 -8.64
C PHE A 7 9.52 6.71 -7.92
N MET A 8 8.58 7.28 -7.15
CA MET A 8 8.81 8.46 -6.31
C MET A 8 9.71 8.18 -5.08
N GLY A 9 10.09 6.93 -4.87
CA GLY A 9 10.93 6.49 -3.77
C GLY A 9 10.16 6.24 -2.47
N GLY A 10 8.85 6.05 -2.54
CA GLY A 10 7.99 5.80 -1.38
C GLY A 10 8.37 4.53 -0.61
N LYS A 11 7.97 4.47 0.66
CA LYS A 11 8.23 3.34 1.55
C LYS A 11 7.05 2.37 1.56
N ILE A 12 7.35 1.08 1.48
CA ILE A 12 6.44 0.00 1.87
C ILE A 12 6.78 -0.37 3.31
N TYR A 13 5.82 -0.20 4.21
CA TYR A 13 5.99 -0.49 5.62
C TYR A 13 6.05 -1.99 5.87
N SER A 14 6.94 -2.36 6.78
CA SER A 14 6.94 -3.68 7.40
C SER A 14 6.17 -3.63 8.71
N PHE A 15 5.81 -4.80 9.25
CA PHE A 15 5.14 -4.85 10.54
C PHE A 15 6.07 -4.27 11.62
N GLN A 16 5.77 -3.05 12.06
CA GLN A 16 6.49 -2.33 13.11
C GLN A 16 5.46 -1.72 14.06
N THR A 17 5.59 -2.03 15.35
CA THR A 17 4.66 -1.63 16.41
C THR A 17 5.08 -0.36 17.16
N GLU A 18 6.14 0.31 16.71
CA GLU A 18 6.69 1.51 17.35
C GLU A 18 5.72 2.70 17.29
N ASN A 19 4.90 2.79 16.24
CA ASN A 19 3.94 3.87 16.06
C ASN A 19 2.60 3.33 15.52
N PRO A 20 1.45 3.73 16.09
CA PRO A 20 0.15 3.36 15.54
C PRO A 20 -0.01 3.67 14.04
N LEU A 21 0.54 4.78 13.55
CA LEU A 21 0.48 5.14 12.13
C LEU A 21 1.22 4.14 11.23
N THR A 22 2.33 3.55 11.70
CA THR A 22 3.06 2.56 10.89
C THR A 22 2.31 1.23 10.80
N ILE A 23 1.49 0.92 11.81
CA ILE A 23 0.58 -0.24 11.77
C ILE A 23 -0.52 -0.01 10.73
N LEU A 24 -1.15 1.17 10.70
CA LEU A 24 -2.16 1.50 9.69
C LEU A 24 -1.58 1.50 8.27
N ALA A 25 -0.37 2.05 8.11
CA ALA A 25 0.33 2.05 6.82
C ALA A 25 0.65 0.63 6.37
N PHE A 26 1.09 -0.24 7.29
CA PHE A 26 1.30 -1.67 7.00
C PHE A 26 0.01 -2.38 6.53
N PHE A 27 -1.12 -2.14 7.21
CA PHE A 27 -2.41 -2.69 6.77
C PHE A 27 -2.82 -2.21 5.38
N SER A 28 -2.58 -0.92 5.10
CA SER A 28 -2.79 -0.35 3.77
C SER A 28 -1.92 -1.06 2.74
N ASP A 29 -0.64 -1.28 3.06
CA ASP A 29 0.32 -1.92 2.16
C ASP A 29 -0.01 -3.37 1.83
N ILE A 30 -0.61 -4.13 2.76
CA ILE A 30 -1.13 -5.47 2.47
C ILE A 30 -2.18 -5.43 1.34
N GLY A 31 -2.96 -4.36 1.24
CA GLY A 31 -3.93 -4.15 0.16
C GLY A 31 -3.30 -4.04 -1.22
N ASN A 32 -1.99 -3.80 -1.32
CA ASN A 32 -1.25 -3.85 -2.59
C ASN A 32 -0.94 -5.29 -3.06
N GLY A 33 -1.23 -6.31 -2.25
CA GLY A 33 -1.22 -7.72 -2.62
C GLY A 33 0.11 -8.20 -3.19
N LEU A 34 0.14 -8.51 -4.50
CA LEU A 34 1.33 -9.00 -5.19
C LEU A 34 2.53 -8.06 -5.07
N ILE A 35 2.33 -6.74 -5.12
CA ILE A 35 3.42 -5.77 -5.03
C ILE A 35 4.07 -5.82 -3.64
N PHE A 36 3.27 -6.03 -2.59
CA PHE A 36 3.77 -6.20 -1.23
C PHE A 36 4.57 -7.51 -1.07
N ILE A 37 4.11 -8.61 -1.66
CA ILE A 37 4.85 -9.88 -1.63
C ILE A 37 6.18 -9.73 -2.38
N LEU A 38 6.15 -9.14 -3.57
CA LEU A 38 7.35 -8.90 -4.38
C LEU A 38 8.33 -7.97 -3.64
N SER A 39 7.84 -6.95 -2.95
CA SER A 39 8.70 -6.02 -2.21
C SER A 39 9.44 -6.71 -1.06
N LYS A 40 8.81 -7.71 -0.43
CA LYS A 40 9.43 -8.55 0.60
C LYS A 40 10.51 -9.48 0.04
N ILE A 41 10.28 -10.08 -1.13
CA ILE A 41 11.23 -11.02 -1.74
C ILE A 41 12.45 -10.27 -2.29
N PHE A 42 12.21 -9.19 -3.03
CA PHE A 42 13.26 -8.44 -3.73
C PHE A 42 13.81 -7.25 -2.92
N SER A 43 13.32 -7.04 -1.69
CA SER A 43 13.75 -5.98 -0.77
C SER A 43 13.70 -4.56 -1.37
N PHE A 44 12.75 -4.29 -2.27
CA PHE A 44 12.51 -2.95 -2.83
C PHE A 44 11.47 -2.18 -2.02
N GLY A 45 11.42 -0.85 -2.19
CA GLY A 45 10.49 0.00 -1.44
C GLY A 45 10.92 0.25 0.01
N GLN A 46 12.22 0.21 0.31
CA GLN A 46 12.77 0.57 1.62
C GLN A 46 12.53 2.06 1.98
N GLY A 47 12.20 2.87 0.98
CA GLY A 47 12.00 4.30 1.10
C GLY A 47 13.30 5.07 0.96
N ASN A 48 13.27 6.17 0.21
CA ASN A 48 14.39 7.10 0.11
C ASN A 48 14.00 8.46 0.68
N LEU A 49 14.25 8.67 1.98
CA LEU A 49 13.94 9.93 2.68
C LEU A 49 14.65 11.17 2.09
N LYS A 50 15.72 10.99 1.30
CA LYS A 50 16.41 12.12 0.67
C LYS A 50 15.64 12.72 -0.51
N ASN A 51 14.66 11.99 -1.07
CA ASN A 51 13.87 12.47 -2.19
C ASN A 51 12.72 13.36 -1.69
N ALA A 52 12.56 14.55 -2.28
CA ALA A 52 11.44 15.43 -1.98
C ALA A 52 10.06 14.78 -2.26
N THR A 53 10.01 13.79 -3.16
CA THR A 53 8.81 13.04 -3.53
C THR A 53 8.48 11.88 -2.59
N PHE A 54 9.33 11.60 -1.60
CA PHE A 54 9.21 10.45 -0.71
C PHE A 54 7.85 10.35 0.01
N GLU A 55 7.44 11.44 0.67
CA GLU A 55 6.19 11.50 1.44
C GLU A 55 4.98 11.27 0.53
N PHE A 56 4.98 11.92 -0.64
CA PHE A 56 3.93 11.74 -1.64
C PHE A 56 3.90 10.32 -2.20
N GLY A 57 5.07 9.73 -2.47
CA GLY A 57 5.17 8.36 -2.96
C GLY A 57 4.62 7.35 -1.96
N THR A 58 4.96 7.54 -0.68
CA THR A 58 4.46 6.72 0.43
C THR A 58 2.94 6.85 0.57
N ALA A 59 2.40 8.05 0.50
CA ALA A 59 0.95 8.27 0.49
C ALA A 59 0.25 7.63 -0.73
N TYR A 60 0.89 7.66 -1.90
CA TYR A 60 0.37 7.01 -3.11
C TYR A 60 0.30 5.48 -2.97
N ILE A 61 1.31 4.86 -2.35
CA ILE A 61 1.34 3.41 -2.08
C ILE A 61 0.22 3.05 -1.08
N ALA A 62 0.10 3.79 0.01
CA ALA A 62 -0.93 3.56 1.02
C ALA A 62 -2.35 3.73 0.44
N GLY A 63 -2.58 4.82 -0.30
CA GLY A 63 -3.86 5.09 -0.95
C GLY A 63 -4.24 4.02 -1.97
N ALA A 64 -3.27 3.51 -2.74
CA ALA A 64 -3.49 2.40 -3.67
C ALA A 64 -3.98 1.13 -2.96
N GLY A 65 -3.35 0.79 -1.84
CA GLY A 65 -3.73 -0.39 -1.06
C GLY A 65 -5.13 -0.28 -0.44
N LEU A 66 -5.48 0.90 0.10
CA LEU A 66 -6.83 1.17 0.60
C LEU A 66 -7.89 1.13 -0.51
N LEU A 67 -7.60 1.69 -1.69
CA LEU A 67 -8.50 1.61 -2.85
C LEU A 67 -8.70 0.17 -3.31
N ASN A 68 -7.65 -0.65 -3.33
CA ASN A 68 -7.77 -2.07 -3.66
C ASN A 68 -8.70 -2.81 -2.68
N TYR A 69 -8.66 -2.49 -1.38
CA TYR A 69 -9.62 -3.04 -0.43
C TYR A 69 -11.04 -2.61 -0.74
N LEU A 70 -11.28 -1.34 -1.05
CA LEU A 70 -12.61 -0.86 -1.42
C LEU A 70 -13.14 -1.58 -2.67
N VAL A 71 -12.29 -1.77 -3.67
CA VAL A 71 -12.63 -2.53 -4.89
C VAL A 71 -12.91 -4.00 -4.56
N ALA A 72 -12.12 -4.63 -3.70
CA ALA A 72 -12.33 -6.01 -3.29
C ALA A 72 -13.65 -6.19 -2.50
N LEU A 73 -13.96 -5.24 -1.60
CA LEU A 73 -15.23 -5.21 -0.87
C LEU A 73 -16.41 -4.98 -1.81
N ASP A 74 -16.29 -4.07 -2.77
CA ASP A 74 -17.33 -3.81 -3.77
C ASP A 74 -17.60 -5.05 -4.64
N ALA A 75 -16.54 -5.70 -5.11
CA ALA A 75 -16.65 -6.96 -5.84
C ALA A 75 -17.29 -8.08 -5.00
N PHE A 76 -16.97 -8.14 -3.71
CA PHE A 76 -17.59 -9.07 -2.76
C PHE A 76 -19.08 -8.77 -2.55
N ASP A 77 -19.47 -7.50 -2.45
CA ASP A 77 -20.86 -7.09 -2.30
C ASP A 77 -21.70 -7.39 -3.56
N ILE A 78 -21.11 -7.22 -4.75
CA ILE A 78 -21.70 -7.64 -6.02
C ILE A 78 -21.88 -9.16 -6.05
N ALA A 79 -20.83 -9.92 -5.70
CA ALA A 79 -20.89 -11.38 -5.65
C ALA A 79 -21.90 -11.90 -4.61
N SER A 80 -22.06 -11.18 -3.50
CA SER A 80 -23.04 -11.49 -2.44
C SER A 80 -24.47 -11.07 -2.78
N GLY A 81 -24.71 -10.46 -3.95
CA GLY A 81 -26.02 -10.00 -4.39
C GLY A 81 -26.60 -8.81 -3.61
N LYS A 82 -25.77 -8.15 -2.78
CA LYS A 82 -26.17 -6.95 -2.01
C LYS A 82 -26.18 -5.70 -2.89
N LYS A 83 -25.40 -5.73 -3.98
CA LYS A 83 -25.27 -4.67 -4.98
C LYS A 83 -25.38 -5.32 -6.37
N LYS A 84 -25.99 -4.63 -7.34
CA LYS A 84 -26.14 -5.09 -8.73
C LYS A 84 -25.21 -4.31 -9.64
#